data_AF-A0A3N9VFS8-F1
#
_entry.id   AF-A0A3N9VFS8-F1
#
_cell.length_a   1.000
_cell.length_b   1.000
_cell.length_c   1.000
_cell.angle_alpha   90.00
_cell.angle_beta   90.00
_cell.angle_gamma   90.00
#
_symmetry.space_group_name_H-M   'P 1'
#
loop_
_entity.id
_entity.type
_entity.pdbx_description
1 polymer ?
#
loop_
_entity_poly.entity_id
_entity_poly.type
_entity_poly.pdbx_seq_one_letter_code
_entity_poly.pdbx_strand_id
1 'polypeptide(L)'
;MTIEGAIHELSLRAFCLRCHSDSTVEKQLYEIETIQNYIRGKMRKSEFWLGRLIDTDDAAKRSGVAETVLAKAREKHEEAHVLWEWWTAENSDGFHNPELTRETLATSISASKEGVTLLNKAMAGYPSIDRKQ
;
A
#
# COMPACT_ATOMS: atom_id res chain seq x y z
N MET A 1 -35.46 4.74 4.62
CA MET A 1 -34.28 5.59 4.36
C MET A 1 -33.53 5.76 5.67
N THR A 2 -32.26 5.39 5.74
CA THR A 2 -31.44 5.61 6.95
C THR A 2 -30.99 7.07 7.00
N ILE A 3 -30.66 7.58 8.19
CA ILE A 3 -30.15 8.94 8.36
C ILE A 3 -28.86 9.14 7.53
N GLU A 4 -27.96 8.15 7.50
CA GLU A 4 -26.76 8.17 6.65
C GLU A 4 -27.09 8.28 5.16
N GLY A 5 -28.07 7.52 4.67
CA GLY A 5 -28.48 7.59 3.26
C GLY A 5 -28.98 8.98 2.86
N ALA A 6 -29.74 9.64 3.75
CA ALA A 6 -30.21 11.00 3.52
C ALA A 6 -29.06 12.04 3.52
N ILE A 7 -28.04 11.85 4.36
CA ILE A 7 -26.86 12.72 4.40
C ILE A 7 -26.01 12.59 3.14
N HIS A 8 -25.78 11.36 2.65
CA HIS A 8 -25.06 11.14 1.38
C HIS A 8 -25.79 11.76 0.21
N GLU A 9 -27.10 11.56 0.10
CA GLU A 9 -27.89 12.15 -0.98
C GLU A 9 -27.78 13.67 -1.00
N LEU A 10 -27.95 14.32 0.16
CA LEU A 10 -27.85 15.78 0.26
C LEU A 10 -26.46 16.27 -0.16
N SER A 11 -25.40 15.60 0.30
CA SER A 11 -24.00 15.97 0.03
C SER A 11 -23.67 15.83 -1.46
N LEU A 12 -24.06 14.73 -2.09
CA LEU A 12 -23.80 14.48 -3.51
C LEU A 12 -24.54 15.47 -4.41
N ARG A 13 -25.78 15.82 -4.07
CA ARG A 13 -26.54 16.87 -4.76
C ARG A 13 -25.89 18.25 -4.60
N ALA A 14 -25.39 18.57 -3.40
CA ALA A 14 -24.82 19.87 -3.09
C ALA A 14 -23.43 20.10 -3.69
N PHE A 15 -22.58 19.07 -3.75
CA PHE A 15 -21.15 19.25 -4.10
C PHE A 15 -20.74 18.59 -5.42
N CYS A 16 -21.35 17.45 -5.80
CA CYS A 16 -20.94 16.72 -7.00
C CYS A 16 -21.83 17.08 -8.20
N LEU A 17 -23.15 16.96 -8.05
CA LEU A 17 -24.10 17.11 -9.16
C LEU A 17 -24.29 18.57 -9.62
N ARG A 18 -23.68 19.53 -8.92
CA ARG A 18 -23.58 20.92 -9.38
C ARG A 18 -22.71 21.07 -10.64
N CYS A 19 -21.67 20.24 -10.76
CA CYS A 19 -20.77 20.21 -11.91
C CYS A 19 -21.03 18.97 -12.79
N HIS A 20 -21.44 17.86 -12.19
CA HIS A 20 -21.76 16.60 -12.88
C HIS A 20 -23.27 16.45 -13.07
N SER A 21 -23.90 17.40 -13.78
CA SER A 21 -25.37 17.48 -13.93
C SER A 21 -26.00 16.26 -14.62
N ASP A 22 -25.23 15.56 -15.46
CA ASP A 22 -25.70 14.42 -16.24
C ASP A 22 -25.54 13.08 -15.48
N SER A 23 -25.17 13.14 -14.20
CA SER A 23 -25.04 11.98 -13.32
C SER A 23 -26.22 11.89 -12.35
N THR A 24 -26.29 10.78 -11.60
CA THR A 24 -27.27 10.59 -10.52
C THR A 24 -26.56 10.43 -9.18
N VAL A 25 -27.30 10.58 -8.08
CA VAL A 25 -26.77 10.37 -6.73
C VAL A 25 -26.21 8.95 -6.61
N GLU A 26 -26.95 7.97 -7.11
CA GLU A 26 -26.58 6.55 -7.07
C GLU A 26 -25.30 6.30 -7.88
N LYS A 27 -25.17 6.91 -9.07
CA LYS A 27 -23.98 6.76 -9.91
C LYS A 27 -22.74 7.39 -9.25
N GLN A 28 -22.85 8.61 -8.72
CA GLN A 28 -21.72 9.26 -8.04
C GLN A 28 -21.29 8.48 -6.80
N LEU A 29 -22.24 8.00 -5.99
CA LEU A 29 -21.93 7.18 -4.83
C LEU A 29 -21.21 5.89 -5.24
N TYR A 30 -21.70 5.22 -6.27
CA TYR A 30 -21.10 3.99 -6.79
C TYR A 30 -19.66 4.21 -7.27
N GLU A 31 -19.38 5.31 -7.98
CA GLU A 31 -18.03 5.63 -8.44
C GLU A 31 -17.07 5.91 -7.28
N ILE A 32 -17.49 6.69 -6.27
CA ILE A 32 -16.73 6.95 -5.04
C ILE A 32 -16.40 5.63 -4.33
N GLU A 33 -17.43 4.82 -4.05
CA GLU A 33 -17.25 3.55 -3.34
C GLU A 33 -16.38 2.58 -4.12
N THR A 34 -16.48 2.55 -5.44
CA THR A 34 -15.65 1.69 -6.29
C THR A 34 -14.17 2.04 -6.15
N ILE A 35 -13.83 3.33 -6.19
CA ILE A 35 -12.45 3.80 -5.99
C ILE A 35 -11.97 3.41 -4.60
N GLN A 36 -12.71 3.80 -3.57
CA GLN A 36 -12.29 3.59 -2.19
C GLN A 36 -12.16 2.11 -1.84
N ASN A 37 -13.09 1.26 -2.30
CA ASN A 37 -13.03 -0.19 -2.09
C ASN A 37 -11.80 -0.81 -2.76
N TYR A 38 -11.48 -0.40 -3.99
CA TYR A 38 -10.30 -0.89 -4.68
C TYR A 38 -9.01 -0.49 -3.95
N ILE A 39 -8.92 0.78 -3.54
CA ILE A 39 -7.74 1.32 -2.84
C ILE A 39 -7.58 0.68 -1.47
N ARG A 40 -8.63 0.54 -0.67
CA ARG A 40 -8.58 -0.21 0.61
C ARG A 40 -8.07 -1.64 0.42
N GLY A 41 -8.46 -2.31 -0.67
CA GLY A 41 -7.92 -3.62 -1.03
C GLY A 41 -6.41 -3.60 -1.33
N LYS A 42 -5.93 -2.55 -2.00
CA LYS A 42 -4.50 -2.36 -2.28
C LYS A 42 -3.69 -1.99 -1.05
N MET A 43 -4.22 -1.16 -0.15
CA MET A 43 -3.59 -0.84 1.12
C MET A 43 -3.38 -2.10 1.95
N ARG A 44 -4.43 -2.90 2.17
CA ARG A 44 -4.33 -4.20 2.86
C ARG A 44 -3.32 -5.16 2.22
N LYS A 45 -3.23 -5.17 0.89
CA LYS A 45 -2.22 -5.99 0.19
C LYS A 45 -0.80 -5.46 0.38
N SER A 46 -0.63 -4.15 0.50
CA SER A 46 0.65 -3.51 0.80
C SER A 46 1.07 -3.82 2.24
N GLU A 47 0.17 -3.69 3.21
CA GLU A 47 0.35 -4.11 4.61
C GLU A 47 0.79 -5.57 4.71
N PHE A 48 0.13 -6.46 3.97
CA PHE A 48 0.52 -7.88 3.93
C PHE A 48 1.97 -8.05 3.51
N TRP A 49 2.41 -7.40 2.42
CA TRP A 49 3.78 -7.57 1.93
C TRP A 49 4.82 -6.85 2.79
N LEU A 50 4.48 -5.68 3.35
CA LEU A 50 5.31 -4.96 4.32
C LEU A 50 5.51 -5.79 5.59
N GLY A 51 4.43 -6.35 6.16
CA GLY A 51 4.51 -7.26 7.29
C GLY A 51 5.39 -8.48 6.99
N ARG A 52 5.27 -9.06 5.77
CA ARG A 52 6.14 -10.16 5.34
C ARG A 52 7.61 -9.75 5.23
N LEU A 53 7.91 -8.53 4.79
CA LEU A 53 9.27 -8.00 4.78
C LEU A 53 9.82 -7.88 6.21
N ILE A 54 9.06 -7.29 7.13
CA ILE A 54 9.44 -7.13 8.54
C ILE A 54 9.73 -8.50 9.18
N ASP A 55 8.82 -9.46 9.04
CA ASP A 55 8.99 -10.81 9.59
C ASP A 55 10.21 -11.52 8.99
N THR A 56 10.47 -11.31 7.70
CA THR A 56 11.62 -11.91 7.00
C THR A 56 12.94 -11.28 7.42
N ASP A 57 12.99 -9.97 7.69
CA ASP A 57 14.18 -9.28 8.21
C ASP A 57 14.55 -9.83 9.59
N ASP A 58 13.55 -10.03 10.45
CA ASP A 58 13.75 -10.63 11.77
C ASP A 58 14.20 -12.09 11.71
N ALA A 59 13.69 -12.88 10.76
CA ALA A 59 14.19 -14.23 10.50
C ALA A 59 15.64 -14.22 10.01
N ALA A 60 15.96 -13.34 9.05
CA ALA A 60 17.30 -13.22 8.47
C ALA A 60 18.35 -12.80 9.51
N LYS A 61 18.01 -11.87 10.41
CA LYS A 61 18.84 -11.51 11.57
C LYS A 61 19.17 -12.75 12.42
N ARG A 62 18.16 -13.54 12.77
CA ARG A 62 18.34 -14.76 13.59
C ARG A 62 19.17 -15.84 12.88
N SER A 63 19.11 -15.88 11.54
CA SER A 63 19.91 -16.79 10.72
C SER A 63 21.34 -16.29 10.44
N GLY A 64 21.75 -15.14 10.97
CA GLY A 64 23.11 -14.63 10.81
C GLY A 64 23.41 -14.04 9.43
N VAL A 65 22.39 -13.56 8.71
CA VAL A 65 22.59 -12.82 7.45
C VAL A 65 23.43 -11.56 7.73
N ALA A 66 24.38 -11.27 6.84
CA ALA A 66 25.29 -10.14 6.98
C ALA A 66 24.54 -8.80 7.06
N GLU A 67 25.01 -7.91 7.92
CA GLU A 67 24.38 -6.59 8.15
C GLU A 67 24.27 -5.76 6.86
N THR A 68 25.22 -5.88 5.93
CA THR A 68 25.16 -5.19 4.63
C THR A 68 23.99 -5.64 3.76
N VAL A 69 23.49 -6.87 3.94
CA VAL A 69 22.29 -7.36 3.24
C VAL A 69 21.03 -6.92 3.98
N LEU A 70 21.04 -6.95 5.31
CA LEU A 70 19.94 -6.44 6.14
C LEU A 70 19.70 -4.94 5.87
N ALA A 71 20.77 -4.14 5.79
CA ALA A 71 20.68 -2.72 5.45
C ALA A 71 19.98 -2.48 4.11
N LYS A 72 20.32 -3.22 3.06
CA LYS A 72 19.64 -3.14 1.75
C LYS A 72 18.17 -3.55 1.80
N ALA A 73 17.82 -4.54 2.64
CA ALA A 73 16.42 -4.89 2.86
C ALA A 73 15.66 -3.78 3.61
N ARG A 74 16.32 -3.06 4.51
CA ARG A 74 15.74 -1.91 5.23
C ARG A 74 15.57 -0.69 4.34
N GLU A 75 16.46 -0.46 3.37
CA GLU A 75 16.23 0.55 2.30
C GLU A 75 14.94 0.25 1.54
N LYS A 76 14.70 -1.05 1.22
CA LYS A 76 13.45 -1.49 0.60
C LYS A 76 12.24 -1.35 1.53
N HIS A 77 12.44 -1.52 2.83
CA HIS A 77 11.39 -1.26 3.82
C HIS A 77 11.02 0.23 3.86
N GLU A 78 11.99 1.14 3.87
CA GLU A 78 11.76 2.58 3.85
C GLU A 78 11.00 3.02 2.59
N GLU A 79 11.44 2.56 1.41
CA GLU A 79 10.75 2.79 0.14
C GLU A 79 9.30 2.28 0.21
N ALA A 80 9.11 1.03 0.63
CA ALA A 80 7.79 0.43 0.71
C ALA A 80 6.87 1.13 1.73
N HIS A 81 7.43 1.55 2.86
CA HIS A 81 6.70 2.16 3.96
C HIS A 81 6.13 3.52 3.56
N VAL A 82 6.95 4.44 3.04
CA VAL A 82 6.48 5.78 2.66
C VAL A 82 5.39 5.71 1.58
N LEU A 83 5.54 4.78 0.62
CA LEU A 83 4.58 4.59 -0.46
C LEU A 83 3.26 3.94 -0.02
N TRP A 84 3.22 3.32 1.16
CA TRP A 84 2.01 2.78 1.77
C TRP A 84 1.40 3.76 2.78
N GLU A 85 2.21 4.24 3.73
CA GLU A 85 1.76 5.00 4.89
C GLU A 85 1.06 6.28 4.48
N TRP A 86 1.52 6.93 3.40
CA TRP A 86 0.86 8.11 2.83
C TRP A 86 -0.63 7.89 2.66
N TRP A 87 -1.05 6.73 2.17
CA TRP A 87 -2.46 6.45 1.85
C TRP A 87 -3.27 5.91 3.01
N THR A 88 -2.62 5.34 4.02
CA THR A 88 -3.30 5.08 5.30
C THR A 88 -3.46 6.33 6.14
N ALA A 89 -2.58 7.33 5.95
CA ALA A 89 -2.67 8.63 6.61
C ALA A 89 -3.64 9.58 5.89
N GLU A 90 -3.72 9.50 4.56
CA GLU A 90 -4.67 10.24 3.74
C GLU A 90 -6.10 9.66 3.91
N ASN A 91 -7.11 10.53 4.03
CA ASN A 91 -8.45 10.13 4.50
C ASN A 91 -9.47 9.89 3.38
N SER A 92 -9.12 10.10 2.11
CA SER A 92 -10.05 9.95 0.99
C SER A 92 -10.16 8.52 0.48
N ASP A 93 -9.33 7.61 1.00
CA ASP A 93 -9.13 6.27 0.45
C ASP A 93 -8.81 6.33 -1.06
N GLY A 94 -7.95 7.29 -1.44
CA GLY A 94 -7.49 7.49 -2.81
C GLY A 94 -8.48 8.18 -3.74
N PHE A 95 -9.65 8.63 -3.28
CA PHE A 95 -10.61 9.36 -4.11
C PHE A 95 -10.03 10.66 -4.68
N HIS A 96 -9.14 11.35 -3.95
CA HIS A 96 -8.50 12.57 -4.44
C HIS A 96 -7.53 12.34 -5.62
N ASN A 97 -6.92 11.16 -5.72
CA ASN A 97 -6.03 10.80 -6.83
C ASN A 97 -5.91 9.27 -6.99
N PRO A 98 -6.90 8.62 -7.63
CA PRO A 98 -6.98 7.15 -7.66
C PRO A 98 -5.85 6.50 -8.45
N GLU A 99 -5.35 7.18 -9.48
CA GLU A 99 -4.26 6.69 -10.34
C GLU A 99 -2.94 6.65 -9.57
N LEU A 100 -2.56 7.79 -8.96
CA LEU A 100 -1.34 7.87 -8.17
C LEU A 100 -1.39 6.89 -6.99
N THR A 101 -2.52 6.83 -6.28
CA THR A 101 -2.69 5.91 -5.14
C THR A 101 -2.47 4.45 -5.56
N ARG A 102 -3.05 4.06 -6.71
CA ARG A 102 -2.88 2.71 -7.26
C ARG A 102 -1.44 2.42 -7.64
N GLU A 103 -0.76 3.38 -8.27
CA GLU A 103 0.63 3.25 -8.69
C GLU A 103 1.57 3.10 -7.50
N THR A 104 1.50 4.02 -6.53
CA THR A 104 2.39 4.02 -5.37
C THR A 104 2.17 2.80 -4.47
N LEU A 105 0.92 2.35 -4.26
CA LEU A 105 0.65 1.11 -3.52
C LEU A 105 1.18 -0.13 -4.26
N ALA A 106 1.13 -0.14 -5.60
CA ALA A 106 1.75 -1.21 -6.38
C ALA A 106 3.29 -1.20 -6.23
N THR A 107 3.90 -0.02 -6.20
CA THR A 107 5.34 0.14 -5.96
C THR A 107 5.72 -0.27 -4.53
N SER A 108 4.92 0.08 -3.52
CA SER A 108 5.10 -0.39 -2.14
C SER A 108 5.13 -1.93 -2.05
N ILE A 109 4.18 -2.59 -2.72
CA ILE A 109 4.13 -4.05 -2.81
C ILE A 109 5.39 -4.61 -3.50
N SER A 110 5.85 -3.98 -4.59
CA SER A 110 7.04 -4.42 -5.32
C SER A 110 8.32 -4.29 -4.49
N ALA A 111 8.54 -3.13 -3.87
CA ALA A 111 9.68 -2.90 -2.97
C ALA A 111 9.69 -3.89 -1.79
N SER A 112 8.52 -4.15 -1.20
CA SER A 112 8.37 -5.16 -0.15
C SER A 112 8.79 -6.56 -0.62
N LYS A 113 8.34 -6.99 -1.81
CA LYS A 113 8.71 -8.28 -2.40
C LYS A 113 10.18 -8.38 -2.75
N GLU A 114 10.79 -7.29 -3.21
CA GLU A 114 12.24 -7.22 -3.47
C GLU A 114 13.04 -7.45 -2.19
N GLY A 115 12.67 -6.77 -1.10
CA GLY A 115 13.27 -6.99 0.23
C GLY A 115 13.12 -8.43 0.72
N VAL A 116 11.90 -8.99 0.63
CA VAL A 116 11.63 -10.40 0.99
C VAL A 116 12.48 -11.35 0.15
N THR A 117 12.57 -11.11 -1.15
CA THR A 117 13.36 -11.96 -2.06
C THR A 117 14.85 -11.88 -1.76
N LEU A 118 15.37 -10.68 -1.49
CA LEU A 118 16.76 -10.44 -1.12
C LEU A 118 17.13 -11.25 0.14
N LEU A 119 16.33 -11.13 1.19
CA LEU A 119 16.57 -11.80 2.46
C LEU A 119 16.45 -13.32 2.35
N ASN A 120 15.43 -13.83 1.66
CA ASN A 120 15.27 -15.27 1.44
C ASN A 120 16.45 -15.88 0.67
N LYS A 121 16.96 -15.18 -0.35
CA LYS A 121 18.17 -15.63 -1.07
C LYS A 121 19.41 -15.66 -0.19
N ALA A 122 19.57 -14.68 0.70
CA ALA A 122 20.70 -14.64 1.62
C ALA A 122 20.64 -15.77 2.65
N MET A 123 19.46 -16.06 3.21
CA MET A 123 19.25 -17.18 4.12
C MET A 123 19.44 -18.55 3.46
N ALA A 124 19.13 -18.68 2.16
CA ALA A 124 19.31 -19.91 1.39
C ALA A 124 20.79 -20.21 1.03
N GLY A 125 21.74 -19.37 1.43
CA GLY A 125 23.17 -19.66 1.31
C GLY A 125 23.81 -19.35 -0.05
N TYR A 126 23.24 -18.44 -0.85
CA TYR A 126 24.03 -17.84 -1.95
C TYR A 126 25.28 -17.19 -1.34
N PRO A 127 26.49 -17.45 -1.87
CA PRO A 127 27.73 -17.08 -1.19
C PRO A 127 27.77 -15.58 -0.97
N SER A 128 27.68 -15.17 0.29
CA SER A 128 28.04 -13.82 0.70
C SER A 128 29.46 -13.57 0.22
N ILE A 129 29.64 -12.53 -0.59
CA ILE A 129 30.92 -12.16 -1.22
C ILE A 129 31.93 -11.65 -0.16
N ASP A 130 31.61 -11.76 1.14
CA ASP A 130 32.37 -11.16 2.22
C ASP A 130 32.57 -12.10 3.42
N ARG A 131 32.85 -13.38 3.15
CA ARG A 131 33.55 -14.22 4.15
C ARG A 131 35.05 -13.99 4.02
N LYS A 132 35.54 -12.88 4.58
CA LYS A 132 36.96 -12.78 4.93
C LYS A 132 37.21 -13.56 6.22
N GLN A 133 38.21 -14.44 6.13
CA GLN A 133 38.84 -15.19 7.23
C GLN A 133 39.30 -14.28 8.34
#